data_AF-A0AAE1N4R8-F1
#
_entry.id   AF-A0AAE1N4R8-F1
#
_cell.length_a   1.000
_cell.length_b   1.000
_cell.length_c   1.000
_cell.angle_alpha   90.00
_cell.angle_beta   90.00
_cell.angle_gamma   90.00
#
_symmetry.space_group_name_H-M   'P 1'
#
loop_
_entity.id
_entity.type
_entity.pdbx_description
1 polymer ?
#
loop_
_entity_poly.entity_id
_entity_poly.type
_entity_poly.pdbx_seq_one_letter_code
_entity_poly.pdbx_strand_id
1 'polypeptide(L)'
;MGVSSQPSLVPLSFEDSNKGPEVETMKAMMMMNKKSVKSRRRQGRIVMKRRARLMESSRRRAKKIERRVTKLKWLIPDGELVGLDGLFRKTAHYILTLQLRVRVMQIMVKVLTDSDQ
;
A
#
# COMPACT_ATOMS: atom_id res chain seq x y z
N MET A 1 36.06 -35.21 62.09
CA MET A 1 34.87 -35.06 62.96
C MET A 1 34.52 -33.58 63.05
N GLY A 2 33.23 -33.22 62.91
CA GLY A 2 32.70 -31.88 63.21
C GLY A 2 32.52 -30.97 61.99
N VAL A 3 31.42 -31.08 61.24
CA VAL A 3 30.10 -30.42 61.32
C VAL A 3 30.01 -29.03 60.66
N SER A 4 29.16 -29.02 59.64
CA SER A 4 28.58 -27.90 58.90
C SER A 4 27.82 -26.93 59.82
N SER A 5 27.84 -25.64 59.50
CA SER A 5 26.90 -24.65 60.05
C SER A 5 26.12 -24.01 58.91
N GLN A 6 24.88 -24.45 58.72
CA GLN A 6 23.84 -23.72 57.98
C GLN A 6 23.28 -22.59 58.88
N PRO A 7 22.93 -21.42 58.34
CA PRO A 7 22.12 -20.46 59.08
C PRO A 7 20.66 -20.92 59.13
N SER A 8 20.15 -21.11 60.34
CA SER A 8 18.75 -21.47 60.62
C SER A 8 17.81 -20.31 60.29
N LEU A 9 16.83 -20.58 59.43
CA LEU A 9 15.69 -19.69 59.19
C LEU A 9 14.80 -19.69 60.44
N VAL A 10 14.65 -18.53 61.08
CA VAL A 10 13.62 -18.30 62.09
C VAL A 10 12.32 -17.91 61.38
N PRO A 11 11.17 -18.57 61.62
CA PRO A 11 9.89 -18.14 61.08
C PRO A 11 9.39 -16.92 61.87
N LEU A 12 9.23 -15.80 61.16
CA LEU A 12 8.54 -14.62 61.70
C LEU A 12 7.04 -14.95 61.77
N SER A 13 6.51 -15.06 62.98
CA SER A 13 5.11 -15.41 63.27
C SER A 13 4.15 -14.35 62.74
N PHE A 14 3.18 -14.83 61.97
CA PHE A 14 2.10 -14.08 61.34
C PHE A 14 0.94 -13.98 62.33
N GLU A 15 0.58 -12.77 62.75
CA GLU A 15 -0.72 -12.48 63.38
C GLU A 15 -1.70 -12.07 62.29
N ASP A 16 -2.82 -12.78 62.25
CA ASP A 16 -3.83 -12.76 61.20
C ASP A 16 -4.93 -11.75 61.55
N SER A 17 -5.26 -10.83 60.64
CA SER A 17 -6.48 -10.01 60.72
C SER A 17 -6.82 -9.34 59.38
N ASN A 18 -7.81 -9.93 58.70
CA ASN A 18 -8.84 -9.28 57.87
C ASN A 18 -8.48 -8.77 56.45
N LYS A 19 -8.87 -9.57 55.44
CA LYS A 19 -9.44 -9.22 54.11
C LYS A 19 -9.19 -7.76 53.63
N GLY A 20 -8.42 -7.42 52.61
CA GLY A 20 -7.67 -8.16 51.59
C GLY A 20 -7.28 -7.16 50.48
N PRO A 21 -6.01 -6.75 50.34
CA PRO A 21 -5.56 -5.82 49.29
C PRO A 21 -5.32 -6.52 47.93
N GLU A 22 -5.41 -7.85 47.91
CA GLU A 22 -5.09 -8.68 46.74
C GLU A 22 -6.11 -8.51 45.61
N VAL A 23 -7.40 -8.37 45.94
CA VAL A 23 -8.46 -8.15 44.94
C VAL A 23 -8.32 -6.78 44.29
N GLU A 24 -7.92 -5.76 45.04
CA GLU A 24 -7.81 -4.38 44.55
C GLU A 24 -6.57 -4.19 43.67
N THR A 25 -5.44 -4.81 44.05
CA THR A 25 -4.22 -4.86 43.24
C THR A 25 -4.40 -5.68 41.96
N MET A 26 -5.09 -6.82 42.02
CA MET A 26 -5.48 -7.59 40.83
C MET A 26 -6.42 -6.81 39.91
N LYS A 27 -7.39 -6.07 40.46
CA LYS A 27 -8.32 -5.22 39.70
C LYS A 27 -7.57 -4.06 39.03
N ALA A 28 -6.63 -3.44 39.73
CA ALA A 28 -5.77 -2.37 39.21
C ALA A 28 -4.87 -2.89 38.07
N MET A 29 -4.21 -4.04 38.24
CA MET A 29 -3.43 -4.71 37.19
C MET A 29 -4.30 -5.07 35.98
N MET A 30 -5.49 -5.65 36.18
CA MET A 30 -6.43 -5.93 35.10
C MET A 30 -6.83 -4.66 34.35
N MET A 31 -7.11 -3.55 35.05
CA MET A 31 -7.47 -2.27 34.44
C MET A 31 -6.31 -1.67 33.65
N MET A 32 -5.07 -1.71 34.16
CA MET A 32 -3.88 -1.28 33.42
C MET A 32 -3.66 -2.12 32.15
N ASN A 33 -3.85 -3.44 32.25
CA ASN A 33 -3.71 -4.33 31.11
C ASN A 33 -4.82 -4.09 30.05
N LYS A 34 -6.07 -3.87 30.49
CA LYS A 34 -7.20 -3.48 29.61
C LYS A 34 -6.92 -2.15 28.88
N LYS A 35 -6.31 -1.16 29.56
CA LYS A 35 -5.89 0.12 28.98
C LYS A 35 -4.76 -0.08 27.94
N SER A 36 -3.74 -0.89 28.25
CA SER A 36 -2.64 -1.21 27.31
C SER A 36 -3.14 -1.94 26.06
N VAL A 37 -4.05 -2.90 26.23
CA VAL A 37 -4.67 -3.66 25.13
C VAL A 37 -5.55 -2.75 24.26
N LYS A 38 -6.35 -1.85 24.88
CA LYS A 38 -7.12 -0.84 24.13
C LYS A 38 -6.21 0.11 23.35
N SER A 39 -5.10 0.54 23.94
CA SER A 39 -4.11 1.41 23.27
C SER A 39 -3.48 0.73 22.06
N ARG A 40 -2.99 -0.51 22.23
CA ARG A 40 -2.43 -1.32 21.13
C ARG A 40 -3.44 -1.57 20.00
N ARG A 41 -4.70 -1.87 20.32
CA ARG A 41 -5.78 -2.03 19.32
C ARG A 41 -6.03 -0.73 18.53
N ARG A 42 -6.02 0.43 19.20
CA ARG A 42 -6.15 1.74 18.54
C ARG A 42 -4.96 2.04 17.62
N GLN A 43 -3.74 1.78 18.09
CA GLN A 43 -2.53 1.99 17.32
C GLN A 43 -2.48 1.08 16.07
N GLY A 44 -2.83 -0.20 16.22
CA GLY A 44 -2.96 -1.13 15.09
C GLY A 44 -3.99 -0.68 14.06
N ARG A 45 -5.15 -0.18 14.52
CA ARG A 45 -6.20 0.36 13.63
C ARG A 45 -5.72 1.58 12.83
N ILE A 46 -4.92 2.46 13.42
CA ILE A 46 -4.34 3.63 12.72
C ILE A 46 -3.35 3.17 11.65
N VAL A 47 -2.45 2.24 11.98
CA VAL A 47 -1.46 1.69 11.03
C VAL A 47 -2.16 0.99 9.86
N MET A 48 -3.16 0.15 10.14
CA MET A 48 -3.97 -0.50 9.09
C MET A 48 -4.70 0.52 8.21
N LYS A 49 -5.30 1.56 8.81
CA LYS A 49 -5.98 2.63 8.05
C LYS A 49 -5.02 3.44 7.19
N ARG A 50 -3.77 3.65 7.62
CA ARG A 50 -2.71 4.29 6.81
C ARG A 50 -2.29 3.39 5.64
N ARG A 51 -2.05 2.10 5.89
CA ARG A 51 -1.71 1.11 4.84
C ARG A 51 -2.81 0.99 3.78
N ALA A 52 -4.08 0.95 4.21
CA ALA A 52 -5.22 0.90 3.30
C ALA A 52 -5.28 2.12 2.36
N ARG A 53 -5.04 3.34 2.88
CA ARG A 53 -5.01 4.56 2.06
C ARG A 53 -3.87 4.54 1.02
N LEU A 54 -2.69 4.08 1.42
CA LEU A 54 -1.54 3.95 0.50
C LEU A 54 -1.83 2.95 -0.62
N MET A 55 -2.34 1.76 -0.27
CA MET A 55 -2.74 0.75 -1.25
C MET A 55 -3.84 1.26 -2.18
N GLU A 56 -4.83 1.97 -1.65
CA GLU A 56 -5.91 2.51 -2.47
C GLU A 56 -5.42 3.58 -3.45
N SER A 57 -4.48 4.44 -3.03
CA SER A 57 -3.85 5.41 -3.93
C SER A 57 -3.11 4.73 -5.10
N SER A 58 -2.41 3.62 -4.83
CA SER A 58 -1.69 2.83 -5.83
C SER A 58 -2.67 2.14 -6.80
N ARG A 59 -3.71 1.49 -6.28
CA ARG A 59 -4.77 0.84 -7.09
C ARG A 59 -5.46 1.84 -8.02
N ARG A 60 -5.75 3.06 -7.53
CA ARG A 60 -6.34 4.13 -8.35
C ARG A 60 -5.41 4.55 -9.49
N ARG A 61 -4.09 4.64 -9.25
CA ARG A 61 -3.10 4.95 -10.31
C ARG A 61 -3.04 3.83 -11.34
N ALA A 62 -2.95 2.58 -10.90
CA ALA A 62 -2.96 1.42 -11.80
C ALA A 62 -4.22 1.41 -12.70
N LYS A 63 -5.41 1.62 -12.12
CA LYS A 63 -6.67 1.70 -12.89
C LYS A 63 -6.70 2.85 -13.91
N LYS A 64 -6.05 3.98 -13.60
CA LYS A 64 -5.91 5.09 -14.58
C LYS A 64 -5.00 4.70 -15.74
N ILE A 65 -3.90 4.01 -15.47
CA ILE A 65 -2.97 3.53 -16.50
C ILE A 65 -3.67 2.50 -17.39
N GLU A 66 -4.35 1.53 -16.79
CA GLU A 66 -5.12 0.51 -17.49
C GLU A 66 -6.12 1.15 -18.47
N ARG A 67 -6.93 2.12 -18.01
CA ARG A 67 -7.87 2.86 -18.89
C ARG A 67 -7.19 3.55 -20.07
N ARG A 68 -5.99 4.12 -19.86
CA ARG A 68 -5.22 4.76 -20.94
C ARG A 68 -4.68 3.74 -21.92
N VAL A 69 -4.17 2.60 -21.43
CA VAL A 69 -3.69 1.49 -22.26
C VAL A 69 -4.84 0.90 -23.07
N THR A 70 -6.02 0.71 -22.48
CA THR A 70 -7.22 0.27 -23.20
C THR A 70 -7.55 1.25 -24.33
N LYS A 71 -7.64 2.56 -24.04
CA LYS A 71 -7.89 3.56 -25.08
C LYS A 71 -6.83 3.54 -26.19
N LEU A 72 -5.56 3.35 -25.83
CA LEU A 72 -4.49 3.25 -26.80
C LEU A 72 -4.68 2.03 -27.72
N LYS A 73 -5.10 0.88 -27.18
CA LYS A 73 -5.41 -0.30 -27.99
C LYS A 73 -6.51 -0.05 -29.04
N TRP A 74 -7.54 0.74 -28.69
CA TRP A 74 -8.61 1.11 -29.62
C TRP A 74 -8.17 2.08 -30.73
N LEU A 75 -7.14 2.89 -30.49
CA LEU A 75 -6.67 3.90 -31.46
C LEU A 75 -5.66 3.35 -32.47
N ILE A 76 -5.00 2.26 -32.14
CA ILE A 76 -3.89 1.71 -32.94
C ILE A 76 -4.40 0.51 -33.74
N PRO A 77 -4.11 0.43 -35.05
CA PRO A 77 -4.41 -0.75 -35.84
C PRO A 77 -3.87 -2.02 -35.19
N ASP A 78 -4.72 -3.04 -35.08
CA ASP A 78 -4.43 -4.32 -34.41
C ASP A 78 -3.94 -4.19 -32.97
N GLY A 79 -4.33 -3.12 -32.25
CA GLY A 79 -3.85 -2.85 -30.89
C GLY A 79 -4.35 -3.84 -29.83
N GLU A 80 -5.51 -4.47 -30.04
CA GLU A 80 -6.09 -5.43 -29.08
C GLU A 80 -5.31 -6.75 -29.00
N LEU A 81 -4.77 -7.20 -30.13
CA LEU A 81 -4.07 -8.48 -30.28
C LEU A 81 -2.63 -8.47 -29.77
N VAL A 82 -2.13 -7.31 -29.30
CA VAL A 82 -0.71 -7.09 -29.02
C VAL A 82 -0.48 -6.86 -27.53
N GLY A 83 0.61 -7.44 -27.01
CA GLY A 83 1.11 -7.18 -25.66
C GLY A 83 1.55 -5.71 -25.48
N LEU A 84 1.79 -5.30 -24.23
CA LEU A 84 2.12 -3.91 -23.88
C LEU A 84 3.34 -3.36 -24.65
N ASP A 85 4.44 -4.10 -24.69
CA ASP A 85 5.67 -3.63 -25.36
C ASP A 85 5.47 -3.49 -26.87
N GLY A 86 4.77 -4.45 -27.48
CA GLY A 86 4.40 -4.39 -28.88
C GLY A 86 3.44 -3.24 -29.18
N LEU A 87 2.50 -2.96 -28.28
CA LEU A 87 1.56 -1.85 -28.42
C LEU A 87 2.29 -0.51 -28.46
N PHE A 88 3.26 -0.27 -27.57
CA PHE A 88 4.03 0.97 -27.58
C PHE A 88 4.91 1.10 -28.83
N ARG A 89 5.55 0.01 -29.27
CA ARG A 89 6.33 0.00 -30.51
C ARG A 89 5.48 0.30 -31.74
N LYS A 90 4.34 -0.38 -31.88
CA LYS A 90 3.37 -0.12 -32.96
C LYS A 90 2.85 1.30 -32.91
N THR A 91 2.56 1.81 -31.71
CA THR A 91 2.14 3.20 -31.51
C THR A 91 3.17 4.19 -32.05
N ALA A 92 4.45 4.03 -31.68
CA ALA A 92 5.53 4.90 -32.14
C ALA A 92 5.64 4.88 -33.67
N HIS A 93 5.58 3.68 -34.26
CA HIS A 93 5.59 3.54 -35.72
C HIS A 93 4.37 4.20 -36.37
N TYR A 94 3.17 3.99 -35.83
CA TYR A 94 1.93 4.55 -36.37
C TYR A 94 1.92 6.08 -36.32
N ILE A 95 2.43 6.69 -35.24
CA ILE A 95 2.60 8.15 -35.14
C ILE A 95 3.50 8.66 -36.27
N LEU A 96 4.64 8.01 -36.51
CA LEU A 96 5.57 8.41 -37.58
C LEU A 96 4.91 8.30 -38.96
N THR A 97 4.21 7.20 -39.22
CA THR A 97 3.48 6.99 -40.47
C THR A 97 2.40 8.05 -40.70
N LEU A 98 1.63 8.39 -39.66
CA LEU A 98 0.62 9.46 -39.74
C LEU A 98 1.27 10.82 -40.03
N GLN A 99 2.35 11.16 -39.34
CA GLN A 99 3.07 12.41 -39.55
C GLN A 99 3.60 12.51 -40.99
N LEU A 100 4.20 11.44 -41.51
CA LEU A 100 4.69 11.39 -42.89
C LEU A 100 3.55 11.57 -43.89
N ARG A 101 2.43 10.86 -43.70
CA ARG A 101 1.25 10.95 -44.57
C ARG A 101 0.70 12.38 -44.61
N VAL A 102 0.58 13.03 -43.47
CA VAL A 102 0.12 14.43 -43.38
C VAL A 102 1.08 15.36 -44.10
N ARG A 103 2.40 15.21 -43.92
CA ARG A 103 3.40 16.03 -44.62
C ARG A 103 3.31 15.88 -46.14
N VAL A 104 3.18 14.64 -46.64
CA VAL A 104 3.03 14.39 -48.08
C VAL A 104 1.75 15.02 -48.62
N MET A 105 0.63 14.89 -47.91
CA MET A 105 -0.64 15.52 -48.30
C MET A 105 -0.52 17.05 -48.34
N GLN A 106 0.17 17.66 -47.36
CA GLN A 106 0.41 19.10 -47.33
C GLN A 106 1.26 19.57 -48.52
N ILE A 107 2.32 18.83 -48.88
CA ILE A 107 3.15 19.13 -50.05
C ILE A 107 2.31 19.03 -51.33
N MET A 108 1.52 17.96 -51.48
CA MET A 108 0.68 17.74 -52.64
C MET A 108 -0.36 18.86 -52.80
N VAL A 109 -1.02 19.26 -51.72
CA VAL A 109 -1.95 20.40 -51.73
C VAL A 109 -1.22 21.66 -52.18
N LYS A 110 -0.05 21.96 -51.60
CA LYS A 110 0.72 23.15 -51.98
C LYS A 110 1.09 23.17 -53.47
N VAL A 111 1.61 22.05 -53.99
CA VAL A 111 1.99 21.94 -55.40
C VAL A 111 0.77 22.15 -56.31
N LEU A 112 -0.38 21.55 -55.96
CA LEU A 112 -1.60 21.69 -56.74
C LEU A 112 -2.17 23.12 -56.68
N THR A 113 -2.20 23.74 -55.50
CA THR A 113 -2.69 25.12 -55.35
C THR A 113 -1.78 26.15 -55.99
N ASP A 114 -0.46 25.93 -55.99
CA ASP A 114 0.51 26.81 -56.63
C ASP A 114 0.52 26.64 -58.17
N SER A 115 -0.04 25.55 -58.70
CA SER A 115 -0.16 25.30 -60.15
C SER A 115 -1.44 25.84 -60.79
N ASP A 116 -2.45 26.18 -59.97
CA ASP A 116 -3.74 26.75 -60.40
C ASP A 116 -3.74 28.31 -60.39
N GLN A 117 -2.58 28.94 -60.16
CA GLN A 117 -2.33 30.40 -60.32
C GLN A 117 -1.47 30.68 -61.54
#